data_AF-A0A8C3A677-F1
#
_entry.id   AF-A0A8C3A677-F1
#
_cell.length_a   1.000
_cell.length_b   1.000
_cell.length_c   1.000
_cell.angle_alpha   90.00
_cell.angle_beta   90.00
_cell.angle_gamma   90.00
#
_symmetry.space_group_name_H-M   'P 1'
#
loop_
_entity.id
_entity.type
_entity.pdbx_description
1 polymer ?
#
loop_
_entity_poly.entity_id
_entity_poly.type
_entity_poly.pdbx_seq_one_letter_code
_entity_poly.pdbx_strand_id
1 'polypeptide(L)'
;RSYFQDVFLQHFVWKVARRAPLINRGYYVRWKAVDHCVRTFLHITENCPKRQASFVSDTVRLHADEALDGAVVFEVDFPDVARHKAALIRSNDALRGLLEPHLASPTGPVYVSSGHYHLLGVDVREESRVEEALGAAGLDWAAPTLILSEVVLTYMETQWSDAVISWVAKLLPQSLFAMYEQIQPRDPFGRIMQDHFLKLKSNPGPPRSTWSSRLRGRRPGKALCRSHSFSCLFSYLYLLYNKALSFSFFFAGKSFLFVFGGKTESEAALGDGYFLLYSVPGGLSWDRIELRPSPVPRYSHSAHMIGENLVVVGGVWLHSDGVPGVMMIDLATRSTLEFSLDTTSVPWPLMLHSFCSELTESEEPELLLMGGGGNCFSFGTHFNLQPVTMDLRPALG
;
A
#
# COMPACT_ATOMS: atom_id res chain seq x y z
N ARG A 1 5.91 14.85 -14.69
CA ARG A 1 7.21 14.68 -14.00
C ARG A 1 7.93 13.38 -14.44
N SER A 2 7.58 12.80 -15.59
CA SER A 2 8.34 11.70 -16.24
C SER A 2 8.60 10.45 -15.39
N TYR A 3 7.80 10.18 -14.36
CA TYR A 3 7.90 8.92 -13.59
C TYR A 3 7.52 7.71 -14.45
N PHE A 4 6.50 7.86 -15.28
CA PHE A 4 6.12 6.93 -16.34
C PHE A 4 5.63 7.74 -17.54
N GLN A 5 5.61 7.13 -18.71
CA GLN A 5 5.06 7.71 -19.92
C GLN A 5 3.65 7.15 -20.13
N ASP A 6 2.68 8.05 -20.15
CA ASP A 6 1.31 7.77 -20.56
C ASP A 6 0.87 8.98 -21.38
N VAL A 7 0.91 8.81 -22.71
CA VAL A 7 0.60 9.88 -23.67
C VAL A 7 -0.90 10.18 -23.74
N PHE A 8 -1.75 9.31 -23.18
CA PHE A 8 -3.20 9.43 -23.25
C PHE A 8 -3.80 10.04 -21.98
N LEU A 9 -3.17 9.87 -20.81
CA LEU A 9 -3.65 10.40 -19.53
C LEU A 9 -3.96 11.90 -19.57
N GLN A 10 -3.18 12.68 -20.33
CA GLN A 10 -3.39 14.13 -20.51
C GLN A 10 -4.74 14.48 -21.16
N HIS A 11 -5.35 13.56 -21.89
CA HIS A 11 -6.66 13.76 -22.52
C HIS A 11 -7.83 13.46 -21.57
N PHE A 12 -7.58 12.74 -20.48
CA PHE A 12 -8.58 12.42 -19.46
C PHE A 12 -8.53 13.33 -18.24
N VAL A 13 -7.45 14.10 -18.05
CA VAL A 13 -7.24 14.93 -16.86
C VAL A 13 -6.97 16.38 -17.24
N TRP A 14 -7.88 17.27 -16.83
CA TRP A 14 -7.79 18.70 -17.15
C TRP A 14 -6.82 19.51 -16.29
N LYS A 15 -6.41 18.98 -15.12
CA LYS A 15 -5.55 19.72 -14.16
C LYS A 15 -4.35 18.90 -13.71
N VAL A 16 -3.16 19.44 -13.93
CA VAL A 16 -1.94 18.94 -13.31
C VAL A 16 -1.85 19.51 -11.90
N ALA A 17 -2.09 18.67 -10.89
CA ALA A 17 -1.95 19.05 -9.49
C ALA A 17 -0.48 18.91 -9.02
N ARG A 18 0.06 19.92 -8.33
CA ARG A 18 1.35 19.81 -7.65
C ARG A 18 1.19 18.92 -6.42
N ARG A 19 1.80 17.73 -6.45
CA ARG A 19 1.81 16.79 -5.32
C ARG A 19 3.22 16.63 -4.73
N ALA A 20 3.30 16.22 -3.47
CA ALA A 20 4.56 15.90 -2.80
C ALA A 20 5.35 14.82 -3.60
N PRO A 21 6.69 14.87 -3.66
CA PRO A 21 7.49 13.89 -4.40
C PRO A 21 7.18 12.43 -4.01
N LEU A 22 6.92 12.16 -2.73
CA LEU A 22 6.56 10.84 -2.23
C LEU A 22 5.23 10.32 -2.80
N ILE A 23 4.26 11.20 -3.02
CA ILE A 23 2.99 10.83 -3.66
C ILE A 23 3.22 10.47 -5.13
N ASN A 24 4.08 11.22 -5.84
CA ASN A 24 4.43 10.88 -7.22
C ASN A 24 5.17 9.54 -7.31
N ARG A 25 6.09 9.24 -6.37
CA ARG A 25 6.70 7.91 -6.23
C ARG A 25 5.65 6.82 -5.95
N GLY A 26 4.67 7.15 -5.12
CA GLY A 26 3.50 6.33 -4.88
C GLY A 26 2.77 5.93 -6.17
N TYR A 27 2.42 6.92 -6.99
CA TYR A 27 1.75 6.70 -8.28
C TYR A 27 2.60 5.90 -9.26
N TYR A 28 3.92 6.12 -9.26
CA TYR A 28 4.85 5.34 -10.08
C TYR A 28 4.84 3.85 -9.72
N VAL A 29 4.96 3.53 -8.43
CA VAL A 29 4.97 2.12 -7.97
C VAL A 29 3.61 1.48 -8.20
N ARG A 30 2.51 2.20 -7.93
CA ARG A 30 1.15 1.77 -8.27
C ARG A 30 1.07 1.38 -9.75
N TRP A 31 1.49 2.28 -10.64
CA TRP A 31 1.51 2.05 -12.07
C TRP A 31 2.40 0.85 -12.45
N LYS A 32 3.62 0.75 -11.92
CA LYS A 32 4.54 -0.38 -12.20
C LYS A 32 4.03 -1.72 -11.70
N ALA A 33 3.39 -1.77 -10.53
CA ALA A 33 2.83 -3.00 -9.97
C ALA A 33 1.66 -3.51 -10.82
N VAL A 34 0.75 -2.61 -11.18
CA VAL A 34 -0.37 -2.91 -12.09
C VAL A 34 0.13 -3.30 -13.48
N ASP A 35 1.14 -2.60 -14.01
CA ASP A 35 1.82 -2.95 -15.27
C ASP A 35 2.40 -4.37 -15.26
N HIS A 36 3.12 -4.69 -14.19
CA HIS A 36 3.71 -6.01 -14.03
C HIS A 36 2.66 -7.11 -13.97
N CYS A 37 1.56 -6.92 -13.23
CA CYS A 37 0.45 -7.89 -13.19
C CYS A 37 -0.16 -8.12 -14.58
N VAL A 38 -0.42 -7.04 -15.32
CA VAL A 38 -0.98 -7.10 -16.68
C VAL A 38 -0.02 -7.84 -17.62
N ARG A 39 1.25 -7.41 -17.71
CA ARG A 39 2.25 -8.04 -18.60
C ARG A 39 2.51 -9.50 -18.25
N THR A 40 2.56 -9.83 -16.96
CA THR A 40 2.75 -11.22 -16.52
C THR A 40 1.59 -12.09 -16.95
N PHE A 41 0.35 -11.62 -16.73
CA PHE A 41 -0.85 -12.33 -17.17
C PHE A 41 -0.86 -12.55 -18.69
N LEU A 42 -0.53 -11.52 -19.47
CA LEU A 42 -0.49 -11.60 -20.93
C LEU A 42 0.57 -12.58 -21.44
N HIS A 43 1.72 -12.65 -20.78
CA HIS A 43 2.79 -13.60 -21.11
C HIS A 43 2.39 -15.05 -20.79
N ILE A 44 1.86 -15.32 -19.59
CA ILE A 44 1.45 -16.70 -19.23
C ILE A 44 0.27 -17.21 -20.06
N THR A 45 -0.49 -16.31 -20.68
CA THR A 45 -1.64 -16.64 -21.54
C THR A 45 -1.34 -16.45 -23.03
N GLU A 46 -0.07 -16.27 -23.43
CA GLU A 46 0.30 -15.96 -24.81
C GLU A 46 -0.15 -17.00 -25.85
N ASN A 47 -0.23 -18.27 -25.44
CA ASN A 47 -0.68 -19.37 -26.29
C ASN A 47 -2.21 -19.59 -26.25
N CYS A 48 -2.95 -18.76 -25.52
CA CYS A 48 -4.41 -18.84 -25.46
C CYS A 48 -5.02 -18.07 -26.64
N PRO A 49 -5.98 -18.67 -27.39
CA PRO A 49 -6.54 -18.05 -28.59
C PRO A 49 -7.36 -16.78 -28.31
N LYS A 50 -7.84 -16.62 -27.08
CA LYS A 50 -8.51 -15.41 -26.59
C LYS A 50 -7.96 -15.07 -25.21
N ARG A 51 -7.69 -13.78 -24.99
CA ARG A 51 -7.21 -13.23 -23.71
C ARG A 51 -8.07 -12.03 -23.36
N GLN A 52 -8.46 -11.90 -22.10
CA GLN A 52 -9.35 -10.82 -21.67
C GLN A 52 -8.81 -10.13 -20.42
N ALA A 53 -8.95 -8.81 -20.37
CA ALA A 53 -8.66 -8.02 -19.18
C ALA A 53 -9.89 -7.16 -18.85
N SER A 54 -10.50 -7.40 -17.70
CA SER A 54 -11.59 -6.59 -17.19
C SER A 54 -11.08 -5.68 -16.09
N PHE A 55 -11.19 -4.37 -16.33
CA PHE A 55 -10.73 -3.31 -15.44
C PHE A 55 -11.92 -2.68 -14.75
N VAL A 56 -11.87 -2.66 -13.43
CA VAL A 56 -12.63 -1.71 -12.62
C VAL A 56 -11.59 -0.68 -12.18
N SER A 57 -11.38 0.36 -13.00
CA SER A 57 -10.36 1.38 -12.76
C SER A 57 -10.73 2.71 -13.42
N ASP A 58 -10.32 3.80 -12.79
CA ASP A 58 -10.41 5.16 -13.33
C ASP A 58 -9.43 5.39 -14.49
N THR A 59 -8.38 4.57 -14.62
CA THR A 59 -7.34 4.77 -15.63
C THR A 59 -7.63 3.99 -16.90
N VAL A 60 -8.02 4.73 -17.91
CA VAL A 60 -8.15 4.27 -19.29
C VAL A 60 -6.78 3.83 -19.80
N ARG A 61 -6.52 2.52 -19.80
CA ARG A 61 -5.24 1.95 -20.25
C ARG A 61 -5.30 1.63 -21.74
N LEU A 62 -5.55 2.67 -22.52
CA LEU A 62 -6.07 2.54 -23.88
C LEU A 62 -5.11 1.89 -24.87
N HIS A 63 -3.80 1.90 -24.62
CA HIS A 63 -2.81 1.12 -25.34
C HIS A 63 -1.48 1.30 -24.60
N ALA A 64 -1.13 0.36 -23.71
CA ALA A 64 0.17 0.37 -23.04
C ALA A 64 1.09 -0.61 -23.78
N ASP A 65 1.78 -0.11 -24.82
CA ASP A 65 2.61 -0.90 -25.76
C ASP A 65 1.84 -1.99 -26.53
N GLU A 66 2.52 -2.63 -27.50
CA GLU A 66 2.17 -3.91 -28.17
C GLU A 66 1.81 -5.05 -27.17
N ALA A 67 1.92 -4.82 -25.85
CA ALA A 67 1.65 -5.81 -24.83
C ALA A 67 0.18 -6.28 -24.84
N LEU A 68 -0.78 -5.41 -25.20
CA LEU A 68 -2.21 -5.76 -25.27
C LEU A 68 -2.62 -6.41 -26.60
N ASP A 69 -1.68 -6.64 -27.53
CA ASP A 69 -1.98 -7.26 -28.82
C ASP A 69 -2.68 -8.60 -28.61
N GLY A 70 -3.87 -8.78 -29.18
CA GLY A 70 -4.66 -10.01 -29.04
C GLY A 70 -5.34 -10.21 -27.67
N ALA A 71 -5.42 -9.16 -26.83
CA ALA A 71 -6.29 -9.13 -25.66
C ALA A 71 -7.48 -8.18 -25.89
N VAL A 72 -8.65 -8.55 -25.35
CA VAL A 72 -9.83 -7.67 -25.33
C VAL A 72 -10.00 -7.07 -23.95
N VAL A 73 -10.14 -5.75 -23.92
CA VAL A 73 -10.27 -4.96 -22.69
C VAL A 73 -11.74 -4.63 -22.43
N PHE A 74 -12.22 -4.92 -21.22
CA PHE A 74 -13.55 -4.54 -20.73
C PHE A 74 -13.39 -3.60 -19.54
N GLU A 75 -13.69 -2.33 -19.70
CA GLU A 75 -13.67 -1.36 -18.60
C GLU A 75 -15.08 -1.19 -18.04
N VAL A 76 -15.25 -1.36 -16.73
CA VAL A 76 -16.55 -1.22 -16.04
C VAL A 76 -16.46 -0.08 -15.04
N ASP A 77 -17.38 0.87 -15.15
CA ASP A 77 -17.46 2.02 -14.27
C ASP A 77 -18.92 2.45 -14.07
N PHE A 78 -19.18 3.38 -13.15
CA PHE A 78 -20.52 3.94 -13.00
C PHE A 78 -21.00 4.58 -14.32
N PRO A 79 -22.31 4.53 -14.64
CA PRO A 79 -22.86 5.06 -15.89
C PRO A 79 -22.44 6.49 -16.20
N ASP A 80 -22.36 7.37 -15.19
CA ASP A 80 -21.99 8.76 -15.39
C ASP A 80 -20.49 8.93 -15.71
N VAL A 81 -19.63 8.11 -15.09
CA VAL A 81 -18.18 8.12 -15.36
C VAL A 81 -17.90 7.56 -16.75
N ALA A 82 -18.53 6.43 -17.11
CA ALA A 82 -18.44 5.84 -18.44
C ALA A 82 -18.94 6.81 -19.53
N ARG A 83 -20.06 7.52 -19.28
CA ARG A 83 -20.58 8.54 -20.20
C ARG A 83 -19.58 9.68 -20.42
N HIS A 84 -18.96 10.17 -19.34
CA HIS A 84 -17.98 11.24 -19.42
C HIS A 84 -16.71 10.79 -20.16
N LYS A 85 -16.14 9.63 -19.81
CA LYS A 85 -14.99 9.03 -20.51
C LYS A 85 -15.28 8.84 -22.01
N ALA A 86 -16.44 8.30 -22.35
CA ALA A 86 -16.84 8.12 -23.75
C ALA A 86 -16.97 9.45 -24.51
N ALA A 87 -17.43 10.52 -23.85
CA ALA A 87 -17.47 11.84 -24.47
C ALA A 87 -16.06 12.39 -24.75
N LEU A 88 -15.11 12.17 -23.85
CA LEU A 88 -13.69 12.55 -24.04
C LEU A 88 -13.02 11.75 -25.16
N ILE A 89 -13.29 10.44 -25.24
CA ILE A 89 -12.77 9.59 -26.32
C ILE A 89 -13.30 10.07 -27.68
N ARG A 90 -14.59 10.37 -27.78
CA ARG A 90 -15.21 10.83 -29.04
C ARG A 90 -14.73 12.21 -29.49
N SER A 91 -14.43 13.11 -28.55
CA SER A 91 -14.01 14.48 -28.86
C SER A 91 -12.52 14.62 -29.15
N ASN A 92 -11.73 13.55 -29.01
CA ASN A 92 -10.30 13.57 -29.20
C ASN A 92 -9.88 12.61 -30.33
N ASP A 93 -9.36 13.15 -31.42
CA ASP A 93 -9.00 12.36 -32.60
C ASP A 93 -7.91 11.31 -32.33
N ALA A 94 -6.97 11.57 -31.42
CA ALA A 94 -5.92 10.61 -31.06
C ALA A 94 -6.49 9.41 -30.28
N LEU A 95 -7.44 9.65 -29.37
CA LEU A 95 -8.13 8.57 -28.65
C LEU A 95 -9.09 7.81 -29.56
N ARG A 96 -9.80 8.51 -30.45
CA ARG A 96 -10.73 7.91 -31.40
C ARG A 96 -10.02 6.99 -32.40
N GLY A 97 -8.90 7.46 -32.97
CA GLY A 97 -8.12 6.69 -33.95
C GLY A 97 -7.55 5.38 -33.39
N LEU A 98 -7.34 5.29 -32.08
CA LEU A 98 -6.87 4.07 -31.41
C LEU A 98 -7.93 2.96 -31.33
N LEU A 99 -9.21 3.33 -31.49
CA LEU A 99 -10.36 2.44 -31.29
C LEU A 99 -11.14 2.18 -32.58
N GLU A 100 -10.73 2.75 -33.71
CA GLU A 100 -11.43 2.54 -34.97
C GLU A 100 -11.19 1.15 -35.58
N PRO A 101 -12.25 0.49 -36.12
CA PRO A 101 -13.64 0.94 -36.15
C PRO A 101 -14.33 0.74 -34.79
N HIS A 102 -14.86 1.82 -34.19
CA HIS A 102 -15.67 1.74 -32.97
C HIS A 102 -17.14 1.95 -33.30
N LEU A 103 -18.01 1.12 -32.75
CA LEU A 103 -19.47 1.30 -32.80
C LEU A 103 -19.89 2.03 -31.53
N ALA A 104 -20.41 3.26 -31.68
CA ALA A 104 -21.15 3.89 -30.60
C ALA A 104 -22.50 3.16 -30.47
N SER A 105 -22.79 2.57 -29.30
CA SER A 105 -24.15 2.15 -29.00
C SER A 105 -24.91 3.33 -28.40
N PRO A 106 -25.90 3.92 -29.09
CA PRO A 106 -26.68 5.02 -28.54
C PRO A 106 -27.65 4.57 -27.42
N THR A 107 -27.85 3.26 -27.23
CA THR A 107 -28.77 2.68 -26.25
C THR A 107 -28.16 1.45 -25.58
N GLY A 108 -28.06 1.46 -24.25
CA GLY A 108 -27.59 0.32 -23.45
C GLY A 108 -26.42 0.64 -22.51
N PRO A 109 -25.87 -0.36 -21.80
CA PRO A 109 -24.78 -0.18 -20.86
C PRO A 109 -23.40 -0.03 -21.54
N VAL A 110 -23.28 -0.27 -22.85
CA VAL A 110 -22.01 -0.18 -23.60
C VAL A 110 -21.86 1.21 -24.20
N TYR A 111 -20.89 2.00 -23.71
CA TYR A 111 -20.66 3.38 -24.13
C TYR A 111 -19.61 3.52 -25.25
N VAL A 112 -18.64 2.61 -25.30
CA VAL A 112 -17.62 2.50 -26.35
C VAL A 112 -17.44 1.02 -26.65
N SER A 113 -17.34 0.66 -27.93
CA SER A 113 -17.12 -0.72 -28.37
C SER A 113 -16.23 -0.74 -29.61
N SER A 114 -15.16 -1.53 -29.57
CA SER A 114 -14.20 -1.75 -30.66
C SER A 114 -13.78 -3.22 -30.66
N GLY A 115 -12.88 -3.63 -31.56
CA GLY A 115 -12.38 -5.02 -31.59
C GLY A 115 -11.58 -5.45 -30.35
N HIS A 116 -11.00 -4.49 -29.63
CA HIS A 116 -10.06 -4.74 -28.52
C HIS A 116 -10.40 -3.97 -27.24
N TYR A 117 -11.43 -3.12 -27.23
CA TYR A 117 -11.81 -2.32 -26.07
C TYR A 117 -13.32 -2.05 -26.00
N HIS A 118 -13.90 -2.28 -24.83
CA HIS A 118 -15.29 -1.98 -24.49
C HIS A 118 -15.37 -1.19 -23.18
N LEU A 119 -16.11 -0.08 -23.18
CA LEU A 119 -16.41 0.71 -21.98
C LEU A 119 -17.87 0.51 -21.57
N LEU A 120 -18.09 0.00 -20.36
CA LEU A 120 -19.38 -0.37 -19.80
C LEU A 120 -19.72 0.57 -18.63
N GLY A 121 -20.91 1.16 -18.67
CA GLY A 121 -21.45 1.98 -17.60
C GLY A 121 -22.47 1.21 -16.79
N VAL A 122 -22.01 0.46 -15.78
CA VAL A 122 -22.82 -0.38 -14.90
C VAL A 122 -22.28 -0.32 -13.49
N ASP A 123 -23.17 -0.27 -12.50
CA ASP A 123 -22.78 -0.45 -11.10
C ASP A 123 -22.36 -1.90 -10.86
N VAL A 124 -21.11 -2.11 -10.46
CA VAL A 124 -20.56 -3.45 -10.20
C VAL A 124 -21.29 -4.22 -9.10
N ARG A 125 -22.10 -3.54 -8.28
CA ARG A 125 -22.96 -4.17 -7.26
C ARG A 125 -24.20 -4.84 -7.84
N GLU A 126 -24.59 -4.49 -9.07
CA GLU A 126 -25.75 -5.06 -9.76
C GLU A 126 -25.32 -6.27 -10.62
N GLU A 127 -24.96 -7.39 -9.98
CA GLU A 127 -24.37 -8.58 -10.62
C GLU A 127 -25.04 -9.00 -11.94
N SER A 128 -26.37 -9.11 -11.96
CA SER A 128 -27.12 -9.52 -13.15
C SER A 128 -26.96 -8.55 -14.33
N ARG A 129 -26.87 -7.25 -14.06
CA ARG A 129 -26.69 -6.22 -15.10
C ARG A 129 -25.25 -6.18 -15.60
N VAL A 130 -24.29 -6.44 -14.72
CA VAL A 130 -22.88 -6.58 -15.09
C VAL A 130 -22.70 -7.77 -16.02
N GLU A 131 -23.32 -8.91 -15.67
CA GLU A 131 -23.30 -10.12 -16.50
C GLU A 131 -23.94 -9.89 -17.88
N GLU A 132 -25.13 -9.27 -17.92
CA GLU A 132 -25.81 -8.91 -19.16
C GLU A 132 -24.95 -7.97 -20.03
N ALA A 133 -24.37 -6.92 -19.43
CA ALA A 133 -23.56 -5.95 -20.15
C ALA A 133 -22.26 -6.56 -20.70
N LEU A 134 -21.56 -7.37 -19.90
CA LEU A 134 -20.35 -8.08 -20.33
C LEU A 134 -20.67 -9.11 -21.42
N GLY A 135 -21.76 -9.85 -21.28
CA GLY A 135 -22.23 -10.79 -22.29
C GLY A 135 -22.58 -10.10 -23.61
N ALA A 136 -23.30 -8.97 -23.55
CA ALA A 136 -23.62 -8.15 -24.71
C ALA A 136 -22.38 -7.54 -25.38
N ALA A 137 -21.32 -7.26 -24.60
CA ALA A 137 -20.04 -6.79 -25.10
C ALA A 137 -19.14 -7.93 -25.66
N GLY A 138 -19.54 -9.20 -25.51
CA GLY A 138 -18.79 -10.33 -26.05
C GLY A 138 -17.71 -10.89 -25.13
N LEU A 139 -17.82 -10.71 -23.81
CA LEU A 139 -16.96 -11.40 -22.85
C LEU A 139 -17.07 -12.92 -23.04
N ASP A 140 -15.93 -13.62 -23.01
CA ASP A 140 -15.86 -15.07 -23.17
C ASP A 140 -15.65 -15.69 -21.79
N TRP A 141 -16.72 -16.19 -21.18
CA TRP A 141 -16.71 -16.71 -19.82
C TRP A 141 -15.73 -17.88 -19.59
N ALA A 142 -15.29 -18.55 -20.66
CA ALA A 142 -14.33 -19.65 -20.58
C ALA A 142 -12.87 -19.18 -20.77
N ALA A 143 -12.65 -17.98 -21.31
CA ALA A 143 -11.32 -17.48 -21.61
C ALA A 143 -10.54 -17.07 -20.33
N PRO A 144 -9.20 -17.19 -20.35
CA PRO A 144 -8.38 -16.59 -19.31
C PRO A 144 -8.68 -15.10 -19.16
N THR A 145 -9.01 -14.69 -17.94
CA THR A 145 -9.43 -13.31 -17.65
C THR A 145 -8.65 -12.70 -16.50
N LEU A 146 -7.97 -11.58 -16.73
CA LEU A 146 -7.43 -10.75 -15.67
C LEU A 146 -8.53 -9.81 -15.17
N ILE A 147 -8.77 -9.80 -13.86
CA ILE A 147 -9.66 -8.88 -13.18
C ILE A 147 -8.78 -7.91 -12.40
N LEU A 148 -8.78 -6.63 -12.79
CA LEU A 148 -8.05 -5.59 -12.08
C LEU A 148 -9.02 -4.71 -11.29
N SER A 149 -8.86 -4.69 -9.97
CA SER A 149 -9.47 -3.69 -9.07
C SER A 149 -8.40 -2.73 -8.57
N GLU A 150 -8.43 -1.49 -9.02
CA GLU A 150 -7.41 -0.51 -8.71
C GLU A 150 -7.98 0.71 -7.97
N VAL A 151 -8.02 0.62 -6.63
CA VAL A 151 -8.67 1.60 -5.74
C VAL A 151 -10.16 1.70 -6.01
N VAL A 152 -10.86 0.56 -5.96
CA VAL A 152 -12.31 0.47 -6.22
C VAL A 152 -13.03 -0.19 -5.08
N LEU A 153 -12.65 -1.42 -4.72
CA LEU A 153 -13.39 -2.19 -3.73
C LEU A 153 -13.33 -1.55 -2.33
N THR A 154 -12.38 -0.66 -2.07
CA THR A 154 -12.33 0.11 -0.80
C THR A 154 -13.51 1.05 -0.60
N TYR A 155 -14.23 1.44 -1.67
CA TYR A 155 -15.33 2.41 -1.59
C TYR A 155 -16.70 1.80 -1.27
N MET A 156 -16.85 0.48 -1.33
CA MET A 156 -18.12 -0.20 -1.04
C MET A 156 -18.13 -0.84 0.35
N GLU A 157 -19.29 -1.23 0.85
CA GLU A 157 -19.36 -2.04 2.07
C GLU A 157 -18.85 -3.46 1.82
N THR A 158 -18.38 -4.12 2.89
CA THR A 158 -17.80 -5.47 2.82
C THR A 158 -18.71 -6.47 2.10
N GLN A 159 -20.02 -6.42 2.38
CA GLN A 159 -21.00 -7.31 1.76
C GLN A 159 -20.99 -7.22 0.23
N TRP A 160 -20.85 -6.01 -0.32
CA TRP A 160 -20.84 -5.78 -1.76
C TRP A 160 -19.52 -6.21 -2.39
N SER A 161 -18.38 -5.90 -1.76
CA SER A 161 -17.07 -6.35 -2.27
C SER A 161 -16.93 -7.87 -2.22
N ASP A 162 -17.45 -8.51 -1.18
CA ASP A 162 -17.44 -9.97 -1.05
C ASP A 162 -18.34 -10.63 -2.10
N ALA A 163 -19.48 -10.02 -2.40
CA ALA A 163 -20.39 -10.46 -3.47
C ALA A 163 -19.70 -10.38 -4.84
N VAL A 164 -19.10 -9.24 -5.19
CA VAL A 164 -18.36 -9.04 -6.45
C VAL A 164 -17.24 -10.07 -6.61
N ILE A 165 -16.40 -10.27 -5.60
CA ILE A 165 -15.30 -11.25 -5.66
C ILE A 165 -15.85 -12.67 -5.81
N SER A 166 -16.93 -13.00 -5.08
CA SER A 166 -17.56 -14.32 -5.13
C SER A 166 -18.19 -14.59 -6.50
N TRP A 167 -18.82 -13.58 -7.10
CA TRP A 167 -19.39 -13.60 -8.43
C TRP A 167 -18.31 -13.85 -9.49
N VAL A 168 -17.21 -13.07 -9.47
CA VAL A 168 -16.04 -13.27 -10.36
C VAL A 168 -15.50 -14.70 -10.24
N ALA A 169 -15.25 -15.16 -9.01
CA ALA A 169 -14.70 -16.49 -8.76
C ALA A 169 -15.65 -17.64 -9.13
N LYS A 170 -16.95 -17.36 -9.27
CA LYS A 170 -17.97 -18.32 -9.71
C LYS A 170 -18.05 -18.40 -11.23
N LEU A 171 -18.05 -17.26 -11.92
CA LEU A 171 -18.32 -17.19 -13.36
C LEU A 171 -17.06 -17.26 -14.24
N LEU A 172 -15.89 -16.90 -13.71
CA LEU A 172 -14.64 -16.88 -14.46
C LEU A 172 -13.67 -17.92 -13.88
N PRO A 173 -13.75 -19.20 -14.32
CA PRO A 173 -12.97 -20.29 -13.76
C PRO A 173 -11.46 -20.17 -14.04
N GLN A 174 -11.06 -19.43 -15.07
CA GLN A 174 -9.67 -19.13 -15.42
C GLN A 174 -9.33 -17.65 -15.17
N SER A 175 -9.67 -17.14 -13.98
CA SER A 175 -9.40 -15.75 -13.62
C SER A 175 -8.16 -15.55 -12.75
N LEU A 176 -7.48 -14.43 -12.98
CA LEU A 176 -6.52 -13.85 -12.04
C LEU A 176 -7.12 -12.55 -11.49
N PHE A 177 -7.24 -12.44 -10.16
CA PHE A 177 -7.73 -11.21 -9.52
C PHE A 177 -6.54 -10.41 -8.97
N ALA A 178 -6.26 -9.26 -9.57
CA ALA A 178 -5.26 -8.30 -9.12
C ALA A 178 -5.94 -7.11 -8.43
N MET A 179 -5.53 -6.82 -7.20
CA MET A 179 -6.15 -5.78 -6.38
C MET A 179 -5.08 -4.84 -5.82
N TYR A 180 -5.28 -3.53 -6.00
CA TYR A 180 -4.46 -2.48 -5.39
C TYR A 180 -5.36 -1.57 -4.55
N GLU A 181 -5.21 -1.63 -3.22
CA GLU A 181 -6.08 -0.91 -2.27
C GLU A 181 -5.29 -0.51 -1.02
N GLN A 182 -5.86 0.39 -0.21
CA GLN A 182 -5.31 0.73 1.10
C GLN A 182 -5.50 -0.43 2.10
N ILE A 183 -4.60 -0.53 3.07
CA ILE A 183 -4.60 -1.55 4.12
C ILE A 183 -4.41 -0.91 5.50
N GLN A 184 -4.57 -1.70 6.56
CA GLN A 184 -4.40 -1.28 7.96
C GLN A 184 -5.22 -0.04 8.37
N PRO A 185 -6.55 -0.04 8.19
CA PRO A 185 -7.39 1.10 8.52
C PRO A 185 -7.42 1.46 10.02
N ARG A 186 -6.94 0.59 10.91
CA ARG A 186 -7.00 0.81 12.36
C ARG A 186 -5.71 1.38 12.95
N ASP A 187 -4.63 1.39 12.19
CA ASP A 187 -3.38 2.02 12.62
C ASP A 187 -3.54 3.57 12.63
N PRO A 188 -2.61 4.32 13.25
CA PRO A 188 -2.70 5.77 13.31
C PRO A 188 -2.88 6.43 11.94
N PHE A 189 -2.19 5.95 10.90
CA PHE A 189 -2.29 6.48 9.54
C PHE A 189 -3.64 6.17 8.88
N GLY A 190 -4.14 4.95 9.05
CA GLY A 190 -5.44 4.48 8.56
C GLY A 190 -6.61 5.25 9.17
N ARG A 191 -6.46 5.71 10.42
CA ARG A 191 -7.43 6.58 11.09
C ARG A 191 -7.41 8.01 10.56
N ILE A 192 -6.22 8.62 10.38
CA ILE A 192 -6.09 9.91 9.68
C ILE A 192 -6.79 9.84 8.32
N MET A 193 -6.57 8.74 7.60
CA MET A 193 -7.15 8.55 6.28
C MET A 193 -8.68 8.45 6.31
N GLN A 194 -9.24 7.70 7.25
CA GLN A 194 -10.71 7.65 7.42
C GLN A 194 -11.28 9.02 7.77
N ASP A 195 -10.69 9.73 8.72
CA ASP A 195 -11.17 11.05 9.13
C ASP A 195 -11.14 12.04 7.97
N HIS A 196 -10.11 11.98 7.13
CA HIS A 196 -10.04 12.80 5.93
C HIS A 196 -11.19 12.49 4.96
N PHE A 197 -11.44 11.21 4.67
CA PHE A 197 -12.48 10.83 3.73
C PHE A 197 -13.90 11.09 4.25
N LEU A 198 -14.12 10.96 5.57
CA LEU A 198 -15.35 11.37 6.23
C LEU A 198 -15.62 12.86 6.02
N LYS A 199 -14.60 13.72 6.17
CA LYS A 199 -14.70 15.17 5.90
C LYS A 199 -15.05 15.49 4.45
N LEU A 200 -14.58 14.68 3.50
CA LEU A 200 -14.87 14.84 2.07
C LEU A 200 -16.24 14.29 1.64
N LYS A 201 -17.03 13.67 2.55
CA LYS A 201 -18.27 12.93 2.24
C LYS A 201 -18.08 11.82 1.20
N SER A 202 -16.85 11.39 0.98
CA SER A 202 -16.48 10.30 0.08
C SER A 202 -16.03 9.14 0.95
N ASN A 203 -16.99 8.43 1.56
CA ASN A 203 -16.71 7.46 2.62
C ASN A 203 -16.12 6.16 2.04
N PRO A 204 -14.83 5.82 2.25
CA PRO A 204 -14.38 4.45 2.08
C PRO A 204 -15.16 3.59 3.08
N GLY A 205 -15.51 2.36 2.70
CA GLY A 205 -16.28 1.47 3.57
C GLY A 205 -15.62 1.25 4.95
N PRO A 206 -16.36 0.68 5.92
CA PRO A 206 -15.94 0.61 7.34
C PRO A 206 -14.56 -0.06 7.56
N PRO A 207 -13.84 0.27 8.67
CA PRO A 207 -12.46 -0.15 8.95
C PRO A 207 -12.27 -1.68 8.95
N ARG A 208 -11.51 -2.14 7.96
CA ARG A 208 -11.32 -3.55 7.57
C ARG A 208 -10.11 -4.22 8.24
N SER A 209 -10.28 -5.41 8.81
CA SER A 209 -9.15 -6.33 9.05
C SER A 209 -8.50 -6.74 7.73
N THR A 210 -7.18 -6.98 7.72
CA THR A 210 -6.36 -7.33 6.54
C THR A 210 -7.06 -8.33 5.61
N TRP A 211 -7.30 -7.94 4.35
CA TRP A 211 -7.91 -8.78 3.31
C TRP A 211 -7.21 -10.14 3.11
N SER A 212 -5.91 -10.20 3.42
CA SER A 212 -5.08 -11.41 3.35
C SER A 212 -5.56 -12.55 4.28
N SER A 213 -6.21 -12.26 5.41
CA SER A 213 -6.75 -13.30 6.30
C SER A 213 -8.10 -13.84 5.82
N ARG A 214 -8.87 -13.07 5.04
CA ARG A 214 -10.22 -13.46 4.59
C ARG A 214 -10.22 -14.28 3.30
N LEU A 215 -9.35 -13.95 2.33
CA LEU A 215 -9.19 -14.76 1.10
C LEU A 215 -8.57 -16.14 1.38
N ARG A 216 -7.73 -16.27 2.41
CA ARG A 216 -7.21 -17.57 2.88
C ARG A 216 -8.28 -18.45 3.54
N GLY A 217 -9.33 -17.84 4.12
CA GLY A 217 -10.35 -18.54 4.89
C GLY A 217 -11.52 -19.10 4.07
N ARG A 218 -11.63 -18.80 2.77
CA ARG A 218 -12.78 -19.24 1.96
C ARG A 218 -12.33 -19.90 0.65
N ARG A 219 -12.53 -21.23 0.62
CA ARG A 219 -12.27 -22.25 -0.42
C ARG A 219 -10.89 -22.93 -0.35
N PRO A 220 -10.79 -24.13 0.24
CA PRO A 220 -9.65 -25.00 0.01
C PRO A 220 -9.72 -25.51 -1.44
N GLY A 221 -8.75 -25.16 -2.29
CA GLY A 221 -8.44 -25.98 -3.47
C GLY A 221 -8.17 -25.32 -4.81
N LYS A 222 -8.36 -24.00 -5.04
CA LYS A 222 -8.15 -23.42 -6.40
C LYS A 222 -7.51 -22.03 -6.52
N ALA A 223 -7.30 -21.28 -5.44
CA ALA A 223 -6.78 -19.90 -5.53
C ALA A 223 -5.42 -19.74 -4.82
N LEU A 224 -4.36 -19.46 -5.58
CA LEU A 224 -3.09 -18.98 -5.04
C LEU A 224 -3.21 -17.49 -4.75
N CYS A 225 -3.54 -17.12 -3.51
CA CYS A 225 -3.61 -15.72 -3.08
C CYS A 225 -2.25 -15.25 -2.55
N ARG A 226 -1.60 -14.30 -3.24
CA ARG A 226 -0.41 -13.58 -2.76
C ARG A 226 -0.78 -12.12 -2.52
N SER A 227 -0.38 -11.58 -1.37
CA SER A 227 -0.66 -10.19 -0.99
C SER A 227 0.63 -9.53 -0.54
N HIS A 228 0.96 -8.38 -1.13
CA HIS A 228 2.11 -7.57 -0.75
C HIS A 228 1.62 -6.18 -0.34
N SER A 229 2.10 -5.66 0.79
CA SER A 229 1.85 -4.27 1.17
C SER A 229 2.67 -3.32 0.30
N PHE A 230 2.29 -2.04 0.23
CA PHE A 230 3.09 -1.03 -0.45
C PHE A 230 4.48 -0.88 0.21
N SER A 231 4.58 -1.07 1.53
CA SER A 231 5.87 -1.16 2.21
C SER A 231 6.67 -2.36 1.72
N CYS A 232 6.05 -3.50 1.43
CA CYS A 232 6.72 -4.70 0.90
C CYS A 232 7.17 -4.52 -0.55
N LEU A 233 6.34 -3.92 -1.42
CA LEU A 233 6.69 -3.60 -2.82
C LEU A 233 7.76 -2.51 -2.92
N PHE A 234 7.66 -1.47 -2.08
CA PHE A 234 8.70 -0.47 -1.92
C PHE A 234 9.95 -1.13 -1.35
N SER A 235 9.86 -1.97 -0.32
CA SER A 235 10.99 -2.75 0.18
C SER A 235 11.55 -3.72 -0.86
N TYR A 236 10.79 -4.30 -1.78
CA TYR A 236 11.32 -5.20 -2.83
C TYR A 236 12.06 -4.41 -3.91
N LEU A 237 11.48 -3.29 -4.37
CA LEU A 237 12.11 -2.37 -5.32
C LEU A 237 13.28 -1.59 -4.71
N TYR A 238 13.20 -1.28 -3.41
CA TYR A 238 14.26 -0.65 -2.62
C TYR A 238 15.32 -1.72 -2.30
N LEU A 239 15.02 -2.94 -1.87
CA LEU A 239 15.98 -4.04 -1.69
C LEU A 239 16.74 -4.38 -2.99
N LEU A 240 16.08 -4.28 -4.15
CA LEU A 240 16.72 -4.40 -5.47
C LEU A 240 17.65 -3.22 -5.82
N TYR A 241 17.54 -2.06 -5.15
CA TYR A 241 18.32 -0.85 -5.47
C TYR A 241 19.04 -0.17 -4.28
N ASN A 242 18.83 -0.58 -3.03
CA ASN A 242 19.36 -0.08 -1.74
C ASN A 242 18.72 -0.83 -0.54
N LYS A 243 19.47 -1.65 0.19
CA LYS A 243 19.00 -2.30 1.43
C LYS A 243 18.74 -1.25 2.52
N ALA A 244 17.50 -1.10 2.99
CA ALA A 244 17.23 -0.39 4.25
C ALA A 244 16.01 -1.00 4.96
N LEU A 245 16.25 -2.14 5.62
CA LEU A 245 15.52 -2.49 6.83
C LEU A 245 15.96 -1.46 7.89
N SER A 246 15.02 -0.73 8.49
CA SER A 246 15.36 0.21 9.56
C SER A 246 15.85 -0.57 10.77
N PHE A 247 17.16 -0.64 10.94
CA PHE A 247 17.85 -1.13 12.12
C PHE A 247 18.46 0.07 12.82
N SER A 248 18.29 0.15 14.14
CA SER A 248 19.11 1.07 14.93
C SER A 248 20.48 0.45 15.14
N PHE A 249 21.53 1.24 14.92
CA PHE A 249 22.92 0.85 15.01
C PHE A 249 23.62 1.72 16.05
N PHE A 250 24.13 1.10 17.11
CA PHE A 250 24.84 1.83 18.18
C PHE A 250 26.23 1.26 18.42
N PHE A 251 27.21 2.15 18.48
CA PHE A 251 28.56 1.91 19.00
C PHE A 251 28.61 2.38 20.45
N ALA A 252 28.42 1.48 21.42
CA ALA A 252 28.90 1.74 22.77
C ALA A 252 30.41 1.45 22.79
N GLY A 253 31.20 2.18 23.58
CA GLY A 253 32.68 2.24 23.58
C GLY A 253 33.49 0.94 23.75
N LYS A 254 32.88 -0.23 23.54
CA LYS A 254 33.50 -1.55 23.43
C LYS A 254 33.17 -2.21 22.08
N SER A 255 33.60 -1.65 20.95
CA SER A 255 33.64 -2.34 19.63
C SER A 255 32.44 -3.21 19.23
N PHE A 256 31.21 -2.87 19.65
CA PHE A 256 30.02 -3.67 19.35
C PHE A 256 28.92 -2.87 18.64
N LEU A 257 28.22 -3.52 17.71
CA LEU A 257 26.99 -3.01 17.08
C LEU A 257 25.80 -3.70 17.72
N PHE A 258 24.86 -2.94 18.26
CA PHE A 258 23.56 -3.48 18.66
C PHE A 258 22.56 -3.31 17.52
N VAL A 259 21.81 -4.37 17.20
CA VAL A 259 20.73 -4.37 16.19
C VAL A 259 19.42 -4.74 16.87
N PHE A 260 18.36 -3.96 16.65
CA PHE A 260 17.00 -4.26 17.12
C PHE A 260 15.95 -3.87 16.07
N GLY A 261 14.84 -4.60 16.08
CA GLY A 261 13.65 -4.33 15.28
C GLY A 261 13.80 -4.65 13.80
N GLY A 262 12.94 -4.05 12.99
CA GLY A 262 12.88 -4.28 11.54
C GLY A 262 11.72 -5.20 11.15
N LYS A 263 11.78 -5.75 9.94
CA LYS A 263 10.75 -6.62 9.38
C LYS A 263 11.33 -7.89 8.79
N THR A 264 10.59 -8.99 8.92
CA THR A 264 10.83 -10.21 8.13
C THR A 264 10.43 -9.99 6.67
N GLU A 265 10.81 -10.94 5.80
CA GLU A 265 10.29 -11.02 4.43
C GLU A 265 8.76 -11.15 4.37
N SER A 266 8.16 -11.68 5.43
CA SER A 266 6.70 -11.78 5.60
C SER A 266 6.05 -10.53 6.19
N GLU A 267 6.79 -9.41 6.26
CA GLU A 267 6.36 -8.12 6.83
C GLU A 267 6.01 -8.15 8.33
N ALA A 268 6.37 -9.21 9.04
CA ALA A 268 6.22 -9.28 10.49
C ALA A 268 7.27 -8.39 11.14
N ALA A 269 6.85 -7.52 12.07
CA ALA A 269 7.79 -6.75 12.87
C ALA A 269 8.64 -7.68 13.73
N LEU A 270 9.93 -7.38 13.87
CA LEU A 270 10.88 -8.14 14.67
C LEU A 270 10.98 -7.55 16.08
N GLY A 271 11.03 -8.43 17.08
CA GLY A 271 11.25 -8.09 18.49
C GLY A 271 12.16 -9.10 19.19
N ASP A 272 12.89 -9.89 18.42
CA ASP A 272 13.69 -11.03 18.88
C ASP A 272 15.12 -11.02 18.33
N GLY A 273 15.42 -10.10 17.41
CA GLY A 273 16.73 -9.88 16.83
C GLY A 273 17.51 -8.87 17.65
N TYR A 274 18.26 -9.34 18.64
CA TYR A 274 19.31 -8.60 19.33
C TYR A 274 20.63 -9.24 18.98
N PHE A 275 21.44 -8.53 18.21
CA PHE A 275 22.75 -9.04 17.83
C PHE A 275 23.82 -8.05 18.24
N LEU A 276 24.81 -8.53 18.98
CA LEU A 276 26.09 -7.85 19.15
C LEU A 276 26.99 -8.26 18.00
N LEU A 277 27.35 -7.31 17.14
CA LEU A 277 28.45 -7.48 16.20
C LEU A 277 29.73 -7.01 16.87
N TYR A 278 30.72 -7.85 17.08
CA TYR A 278 32.02 -7.38 17.57
C TYR A 278 33.15 -7.79 16.63
N SER A 279 34.19 -6.96 16.60
CA SER A 279 35.39 -7.22 15.82
C SER A 279 36.19 -8.34 16.48
N VAL A 280 36.46 -9.41 15.73
CA VAL A 280 37.36 -10.49 16.12
C VAL A 280 38.55 -10.54 15.16
N PRO A 281 39.72 -11.07 15.58
CA PRO A 281 40.80 -11.34 14.62
C PRO A 281 40.28 -12.24 13.49
N GLY A 282 40.25 -11.72 12.26
CA GLY A 282 39.75 -12.45 11.08
C GLY A 282 38.33 -12.10 10.62
N GLY A 283 37.60 -11.19 11.29
CA GLY A 283 36.33 -10.69 10.78
C GLY A 283 35.36 -10.16 11.83
N LEU A 284 34.07 -10.37 11.57
CA LEU A 284 32.97 -9.94 12.41
C LEU A 284 32.26 -11.16 12.99
N SER A 285 32.00 -11.16 14.31
CA SER A 285 31.23 -12.20 14.99
C SER A 285 29.89 -11.66 15.47
N TRP A 286 28.86 -12.50 15.47
CA TRP A 286 27.51 -12.17 15.89
C TRP A 286 27.12 -13.01 17.12
N ASP A 287 26.81 -12.33 18.23
CA ASP A 287 26.22 -12.99 19.40
C ASP A 287 24.78 -12.53 19.61
N ARG A 288 23.89 -13.49 19.85
CA ARG A 288 22.50 -13.21 20.22
C ARG A 288 22.43 -12.88 21.71
N ILE A 289 21.88 -11.71 22.05
CA ILE A 289 21.54 -11.39 23.45
C ILE A 289 20.09 -11.77 23.71
N GLU A 290 19.84 -12.42 24.85
CA GLU A 290 18.49 -12.58 25.37
C GLU A 290 18.16 -11.42 26.29
N LEU A 291 17.12 -10.65 25.95
CA LEU A 291 16.59 -9.55 26.75
C LEU A 291 15.36 -9.99 27.54
N ARG A 292 15.18 -9.44 28.75
CA ARG A 292 14.04 -9.78 29.62
C ARG A 292 13.41 -8.54 30.28
N PRO A 293 12.07 -8.37 30.23
CA PRO A 293 11.10 -9.09 29.40
C PRO A 293 11.39 -8.99 27.90
N SER A 294 10.70 -9.75 27.06
CA SER A 294 10.87 -9.63 25.60
C SER A 294 10.30 -8.29 25.12
N PRO A 295 11.08 -7.47 24.40
CA PRO A 295 10.59 -6.24 23.80
C PRO A 295 9.42 -6.39 22.84
N VAL A 296 8.68 -5.30 22.69
CA VAL A 296 7.60 -5.21 21.71
C VAL A 296 8.19 -5.09 20.29
N PRO A 297 7.82 -5.98 19.34
CA PRO A 297 8.29 -5.91 17.97
C PRO A 297 7.93 -4.59 17.26
N ARG A 298 8.92 -3.92 16.67
CA ARG A 298 8.73 -2.62 15.97
C ARG A 298 9.76 -2.36 14.87
N TYR A 299 9.42 -1.50 13.92
CA TYR A 299 10.32 -1.06 12.84
C TYR A 299 10.22 0.46 12.63
N SER A 300 11.20 1.07 11.94
CA SER A 300 11.24 2.53 11.71
C SER A 300 11.26 3.37 13.00
N HIS A 301 11.75 2.79 14.09
CA HIS A 301 12.02 3.49 15.35
C HIS A 301 13.33 4.28 15.23
N SER A 302 13.55 5.20 16.15
CA SER A 302 14.86 5.80 16.41
C SER A 302 15.44 5.21 17.69
N ALA A 303 16.74 5.32 17.92
CA ALA A 303 17.31 4.95 19.20
C ALA A 303 18.46 5.89 19.60
N HIS A 304 18.79 5.93 20.88
CA HIS A 304 19.80 6.77 21.52
C HIS A 304 20.52 6.01 22.62
N MET A 305 21.85 6.15 22.71
CA MET A 305 22.63 5.62 23.82
C MET A 305 22.80 6.70 24.88
N ILE A 306 22.43 6.40 26.13
CA ILE A 306 22.55 7.30 27.27
C ILE A 306 23.16 6.50 28.42
N GLY A 307 24.42 6.79 28.75
CA GLY A 307 25.18 5.95 29.67
C GLY A 307 25.30 4.52 29.14
N GLU A 308 24.81 3.55 29.91
CA GLU A 308 24.74 2.12 29.52
C GLU A 308 23.36 1.69 28.98
N ASN A 309 22.43 2.63 28.89
CA ASN A 309 21.06 2.39 28.47
C ASN A 309 20.85 2.77 27.01
N LEU A 310 20.23 1.85 26.25
CA LEU A 310 19.75 2.10 24.90
C LEU A 310 18.27 2.48 24.96
N VAL A 311 17.96 3.73 24.62
CA VAL A 311 16.60 4.26 24.55
C VAL A 311 16.10 4.18 23.11
N VAL A 312 15.12 3.32 22.85
CA VAL A 312 14.47 3.12 21.56
C VAL A 312 13.12 3.83 21.55
N VAL A 313 12.86 4.68 20.57
CA VAL A 313 11.71 5.59 20.54
C VAL A 313 10.92 5.41 19.26
N GLY A 314 9.60 5.40 19.38
CA GLY A 314 8.67 5.35 18.28
C GLY A 314 8.73 4.04 17.48
N GLY A 315 8.61 4.19 16.17
CA GLY A 315 8.45 3.13 15.20
C GLY A 315 6.99 2.86 14.84
N VAL A 316 6.79 1.84 14.02
CA VAL A 316 5.48 1.26 13.70
C VAL A 316 5.39 -0.09 14.40
N TRP A 317 4.33 -0.26 15.17
CA TRP A 317 3.98 -1.48 15.90
C TRP A 317 2.56 -1.91 15.50
N LEU A 318 2.32 -3.22 15.44
CA LEU A 318 1.09 -3.80 14.85
C LEU A 318 0.10 -4.34 15.91
N HIS A 319 0.38 -4.17 17.21
CA HIS A 319 -0.45 -4.67 18.31
C HIS A 319 -0.98 -3.49 19.13
N SER A 320 -2.29 -3.45 19.39
CA SER A 320 -3.03 -2.22 19.74
C SER A 320 -3.21 -1.93 21.23
N ASP A 321 -2.81 -2.84 22.10
CA ASP A 321 -3.22 -2.78 23.50
C ASP A 321 -2.03 -2.34 24.37
N GLY A 322 -2.00 -1.05 24.69
CA GLY A 322 -0.92 -0.41 25.44
C GLY A 322 0.09 0.24 24.50
N VAL A 323 0.20 1.56 24.58
CA VAL A 323 1.21 2.33 23.84
C VAL A 323 2.50 2.30 24.67
N PRO A 324 3.58 1.70 24.17
CA PRO A 324 4.89 2.21 24.51
C PRO A 324 5.48 2.94 23.32
N GLY A 325 5.60 4.26 23.49
CA GLY A 325 6.33 5.11 22.54
C GLY A 325 7.84 5.06 22.78
N VAL A 326 8.27 4.41 23.87
CA VAL A 326 9.67 4.38 24.34
C VAL A 326 9.95 3.03 24.97
N MET A 327 11.07 2.44 24.60
CA MET A 327 11.64 1.26 25.24
C MET A 327 13.05 1.61 25.69
N MET A 328 13.40 1.24 26.92
CA MET A 328 14.76 1.26 27.40
C MET A 328 15.30 -0.17 27.44
N ILE A 329 16.56 -0.33 27.05
CA ILE A 329 17.32 -1.56 27.22
C ILE A 329 18.57 -1.22 28.03
N ASP A 330 18.68 -1.80 29.22
CA ASP A 330 19.94 -1.80 29.97
C ASP A 330 20.80 -2.93 29.40
N LEU A 331 21.92 -2.55 28.76
CA LEU A 331 22.80 -3.52 28.10
C LEU A 331 23.65 -4.33 29.09
N ALA A 332 23.85 -3.84 30.31
CA ALA A 332 24.60 -4.53 31.35
C ALA A 332 23.74 -5.62 32.00
N THR A 333 22.51 -5.28 32.38
CA THR A 333 21.57 -6.22 33.03
C THR A 333 20.75 -7.03 32.03
N ARG A 334 20.74 -6.63 30.75
CA ARG A 334 19.91 -7.19 29.67
C ARG A 334 18.42 -7.08 29.99
N SER A 335 18.07 -6.09 30.81
CA SER A 335 16.69 -5.82 31.19
C SER A 335 16.06 -4.81 30.24
N THR A 336 14.74 -4.89 30.08
CA THR A 336 14.01 -3.97 29.21
C THR A 336 12.84 -3.36 29.95
N LEU A 337 12.58 -2.09 29.69
CA LEU A 337 11.46 -1.38 30.29
C LEU A 337 10.75 -0.55 29.23
N GLU A 338 9.44 -0.72 29.11
CA GLU A 338 8.60 -0.03 28.12
C GLU A 338 7.83 1.08 28.82
N PHE A 339 7.85 2.29 28.25
CA PHE A 339 7.17 3.47 28.76
C PHE A 339 6.21 4.05 27.73
N SER A 340 5.06 4.53 28.21
CA SER A 340 4.15 5.32 27.40
C SER A 340 4.71 6.71 27.19
N LEU A 341 4.68 7.17 25.93
CA LEU A 341 4.94 8.57 25.63
C LEU A 341 3.77 9.40 26.16
N ASP A 342 4.05 10.42 26.99
CA ASP A 342 3.02 11.41 27.30
C ASP A 342 2.67 12.15 26.01
N THR A 343 1.43 11.94 25.56
CA THR A 343 0.88 12.53 24.34
C THR A 343 -0.30 13.45 24.63
N THR A 344 -0.54 13.80 25.90
CA THR A 344 -1.71 14.58 26.32
C THR A 344 -1.73 16.00 25.74
N SER A 345 -0.54 16.58 25.51
CA SER A 345 -0.36 17.93 25.00
C SER A 345 -0.26 18.02 23.47
N VAL A 346 -0.22 16.89 22.76
CA VAL A 346 -0.03 16.85 21.30
C VAL A 346 -1.29 16.37 20.57
N PRO A 347 -1.66 16.97 19.42
CA PRO A 347 -2.82 16.53 18.67
C PRO A 347 -2.69 15.05 18.24
N TRP A 348 -3.69 14.25 18.59
CA TRP A 348 -3.79 12.87 18.13
C TRP A 348 -4.45 12.81 16.74
N PRO A 349 -4.01 11.91 15.84
CA PRO A 349 -2.96 10.89 15.99
C PRO A 349 -1.53 11.41 15.79
N LEU A 350 -0.63 10.92 16.65
CA LEU A 350 0.80 11.20 16.58
C LEU A 350 1.52 10.12 15.76
N MET A 351 2.29 10.54 14.75
CA MET A 351 3.03 9.66 13.86
C MET A 351 4.48 9.52 14.31
N LEU A 352 4.77 8.49 15.10
CA LEU A 352 6.13 8.19 15.58
C LEU A 352 6.93 7.34 14.59
N HIS A 353 6.83 7.60 13.28
CA HIS A 353 7.72 7.02 12.28
C HIS A 353 8.18 8.10 11.31
N SER A 354 9.36 7.93 10.71
CA SER A 354 9.95 8.94 9.81
C SER A 354 10.13 10.31 10.48
N PHE A 355 10.42 10.31 11.78
CA PHE A 355 10.76 11.48 12.59
C PHE A 355 12.27 11.55 12.81
N CYS A 356 12.76 12.74 13.14
CA CYS A 356 14.10 12.97 13.68
C CYS A 356 14.00 13.06 15.20
N SER A 357 15.03 12.64 15.89
CA SER A 357 15.08 12.66 17.36
C SER A 357 16.45 13.10 17.81
N GLU A 358 16.51 14.09 18.68
CA GLU A 358 17.76 14.64 19.21
C GLU A 358 17.68 14.76 20.73
N LEU A 359 18.78 14.42 21.41
CA LEU A 359 18.93 14.65 22.85
C LEU A 359 19.18 16.13 23.08
N THR A 360 18.49 16.72 24.04
CA THR A 360 18.68 18.13 24.41
C THR A 360 19.89 18.29 25.32
N GLU A 361 20.58 19.44 25.23
CA GLU A 361 21.70 19.81 26.11
C GLU A 361 21.21 20.41 27.45
N SER A 362 20.00 20.08 27.90
CA SER A 362 19.44 20.57 29.16
C SER A 362 19.98 19.82 30.37
N GLU A 363 19.92 20.44 31.56
CA GLU A 363 20.28 19.77 32.82
C GLU A 363 19.42 18.52 33.08
N GLU A 364 18.20 18.52 32.57
CA GLU A 364 17.30 17.37 32.57
C GLU A 364 17.38 16.63 31.22
N PRO A 365 17.51 15.30 31.21
CA PRO A 365 17.61 14.54 29.97
C PRO A 365 16.26 14.55 29.26
N GLU A 366 16.16 15.29 28.16
CA GLU A 366 14.97 15.29 27.30
C GLU A 366 15.34 14.84 25.89
N LEU A 367 14.38 14.18 25.23
CA LEU A 367 14.49 13.83 23.83
C LEU A 367 13.46 14.61 23.02
N LEU A 368 13.93 15.35 22.04
CA LEU A 368 13.11 16.15 21.15
C LEU A 368 12.84 15.38 19.86
N LEU A 369 11.58 15.04 19.62
CA LEU A 369 11.10 14.38 18.42
C LEU A 369 10.55 15.43 17.46
N MET A 370 11.17 15.57 16.30
CA MET A 370 10.73 16.51 15.26
C MET A 370 10.32 15.80 13.98
N GLY A 371 9.27 16.33 13.35
CA GLY A 371 8.71 15.71 12.16
C GLY A 371 7.98 14.43 12.51
N GLY A 372 8.14 13.41 11.68
CA GLY A 372 7.23 12.27 11.69
C GLY A 372 5.99 12.57 10.87
N GLY A 373 5.41 11.51 10.30
CA GLY A 373 4.33 11.69 9.33
C GLY A 373 4.25 10.60 8.29
N GLY A 374 3.20 10.67 7.48
CA GLY A 374 2.91 9.70 6.43
C GLY A 374 2.37 10.38 5.18
N ASN A 375 2.55 9.74 4.03
CA ASN A 375 2.01 10.24 2.77
C ASN A 375 0.75 9.47 2.40
N CYS A 376 -0.30 10.20 2.05
CA CYS A 376 -1.51 9.66 1.47
C CYS A 376 -1.79 10.25 0.09
N PHE A 377 -2.31 9.41 -0.80
CA PHE A 377 -2.69 9.79 -2.15
C PHE A 377 -3.85 10.79 -2.21
N SER A 378 -4.79 10.72 -1.26
CA SER A 378 -5.98 11.58 -1.25
C SER A 378 -5.70 12.95 -0.63
N PHE A 379 -5.09 13.00 0.56
CA PHE A 379 -4.92 14.26 1.31
C PHE A 379 -3.53 14.86 1.31
N GLY A 380 -2.55 14.23 0.68
CA GLY A 380 -1.20 14.76 0.67
C GLY A 380 -0.31 14.16 1.76
N THR A 381 0.65 14.94 2.25
CA THR A 381 1.54 14.52 3.33
C THR A 381 0.98 15.01 4.65
N HIS A 382 0.82 14.10 5.61
CA HIS A 382 0.57 14.45 7.00
C HIS A 382 1.92 14.49 7.73
N PHE A 383 2.13 15.55 8.50
CA PHE A 383 3.25 15.68 9.41
C PHE A 383 2.70 15.93 10.81
N ASN A 384 3.42 15.46 11.83
CA ASN A 384 3.16 15.94 13.19
C ASN A 384 3.31 17.47 13.19
N LEU A 385 2.32 18.17 13.73
CA LEU A 385 2.25 19.63 13.64
C LEU A 385 3.21 20.33 14.60
N GLN A 386 3.65 19.62 15.63
CA GLN A 386 4.48 20.15 16.71
C GLN A 386 5.57 19.13 17.05
N PRO A 387 6.76 19.59 17.45
CA PRO A 387 7.73 18.71 18.10
C PRO A 387 7.13 18.06 19.35
N VAL A 388 7.58 16.86 19.66
CA VAL A 388 7.22 16.17 20.90
C VAL A 388 8.46 16.11 21.77
N THR A 389 8.41 16.74 22.93
CA THR A 389 9.45 16.60 23.94
C THR A 389 9.12 15.43 24.84
N MET A 390 10.12 14.62 25.14
CA MET A 390 9.99 13.43 25.94
C MET A 390 10.95 13.50 27.11
N ASP A 391 10.39 13.54 28.31
CA ASP A 391 11.15 13.45 29.55
C ASP A 391 11.74 12.04 29.69
N LEU A 392 13.07 11.96 29.77
CA LEU A 392 13.77 10.70 29.93
C LEU A 392 14.07 10.35 31.39
N ARG A 393 13.76 11.20 32.37
CA ARG A 393 13.98 10.88 33.80
C ARG A 393 13.32 9.56 34.22
N PRO A 394 12.04 9.27 33.85
CA PRO A 394 11.45 7.96 34.14
C PRO A 394 12.23 6.79 33.55
N ALA A 395 12.98 7.05 32.47
CA ALA A 395 13.79 6.08 31.76
C ALA A 395 15.28 6.07 32.18
N LEU A 396 15.74 6.98 33.04
CA LEU A 396 17.16 7.08 33.41
C LEU A 396 17.40 6.96 34.91
N GLY A 397 16.35 7.04 35.73
CA GLY A 397 16.41 6.89 37.19
C GLY A 397 16.42 8.24 37.89
#